data_AF-C4KK53-F1
#
_entry.id   AF-C4KK53-F1
#
_cell.length_a   1.000
_cell.length_b   1.000
_cell.length_c   1.000
_cell.angle_alpha   90.00
_cell.angle_beta   90.00
_cell.angle_gamma   90.00
#
_symmetry.space_group_name_H-M   'P 1'
#
loop_
_entity.id
_entity.type
_entity.pdbx_description
1 polymer ?
#
loop_
_entity_poly.entity_id
_entity_poly.type
_entity_poly.pdbx_seq_one_letter_code
_entity_poly.pdbx_strand_id
1 'polypeptide(L)'
;MFLLQQSEDSTSIRKLVKFLNINFPQIDLIVYGRGLELPSFTLARALSSLKNKIISTLNIYDFLFIYNPYVEVSNVVAFTGDENELRELLDGLESLRVRGSIYHCGVTDIKPRYNLISINSLDKTFCEINLSLSILKVLSNNKNTEREKRILDQLNDLSDLDDYVKNYAKVFNPDLPILLSPVMLPAKSFLESLGINVSSYFDTKILDGAQIVYTGVDMYITRRMIFSLKSKGKKVTDVLIDVDPLLAPIYLSMIMFYLKKK
;
A
#
# COMPACT_ATOMS: atom_id res chain seq x y z
N MET A 1 -33.44 28.29 21.38
CA MET A 1 -33.55 26.91 20.88
C MET A 1 -32.21 26.57 20.27
N PHE A 2 -31.33 25.93 21.05
CA PHE A 2 -29.99 25.59 20.60
C PHE A 2 -30.10 24.51 19.53
N LEU A 3 -29.73 24.86 18.29
CA LEU A 3 -29.40 23.89 17.26
C LEU A 3 -28.26 23.04 17.81
N LEU A 4 -28.55 21.77 18.11
CA LEU A 4 -27.56 20.72 18.27
C LEU A 4 -26.77 20.64 16.97
N GLN A 5 -25.68 21.39 16.91
CA GLN A 5 -24.65 21.26 15.91
C GLN A 5 -24.11 19.83 16.09
N GLN A 6 -24.49 18.94 15.18
CA GLN A 6 -23.89 17.61 15.07
C GLN A 6 -22.38 17.79 15.13
N SER A 7 -21.71 17.09 16.04
CA SER A 7 -20.26 17.01 16.07
C SER A 7 -19.78 16.67 14.67
N GLU A 8 -19.00 17.54 14.04
CA GLU A 8 -18.31 17.21 12.78
C GLU A 8 -17.63 15.85 12.96
N ASP A 9 -17.98 14.88 12.12
CA ASP A 9 -17.36 13.55 12.08
C ASP A 9 -15.84 13.72 12.13
N SER A 10 -15.24 13.38 13.26
CA SER A 10 -13.87 13.77 13.63
C SER A 10 -12.77 13.07 12.82
N THR A 11 -13.12 12.27 11.81
CA THR A 11 -12.18 11.56 10.92
C THR A 11 -12.71 11.42 9.49
N SER A 12 -12.77 12.54 8.75
CA SER A 12 -12.93 12.49 7.29
C SER A 12 -11.64 11.96 6.66
N ILE A 13 -11.74 10.81 5.98
CA ILE A 13 -10.63 10.19 5.24
C ILE A 13 -10.24 11.05 4.05
N ARG A 14 -11.23 11.64 3.37
CA ARG A 14 -11.00 12.54 2.24
C ARG A 14 -10.07 13.69 2.58
N LYS A 15 -10.16 14.26 3.80
CA LYS A 15 -9.26 15.34 4.27
C LYS A 15 -7.81 14.86 4.49
N LEU A 16 -7.58 13.57 4.72
CA LEU A 16 -6.25 12.98 4.91
C LEU A 16 -5.57 12.59 3.59
N VAL A 17 -6.37 12.35 2.55
CA VAL A 17 -5.86 12.05 1.20
C VAL A 17 -5.19 13.29 0.61
N LYS A 18 -3.91 13.13 0.25
CA LYS A 18 -3.12 14.13 -0.46
C LYS A 18 -2.47 13.49 -1.68
N PHE A 19 -2.62 14.13 -2.85
CA PHE A 19 -1.87 13.75 -4.04
C PHE A 19 -0.52 14.47 -4.04
N LEU A 20 0.54 13.67 -3.98
CA LEU A 20 1.91 14.12 -3.92
C LEU A 20 2.44 14.33 -5.34
N ASN A 21 3.24 15.36 -5.54
CA ASN A 21 3.94 15.56 -6.80
C ASN A 21 5.15 14.62 -6.87
N ILE A 22 4.90 13.39 -7.33
CA ILE A 22 5.94 12.38 -7.51
C ILE A 22 6.29 12.24 -8.98
N ASN A 23 7.58 12.13 -9.26
CA ASN A 23 8.07 11.80 -10.59
C ASN A 23 9.02 10.63 -10.46
N PHE A 24 8.81 9.61 -11.29
CA PHE A 24 9.68 8.45 -11.31
C PHE A 24 10.70 8.59 -12.45
N PRO A 25 12.00 8.44 -12.18
CA PRO A 25 12.98 8.32 -13.25
C PRO A 25 12.77 6.99 -14.00
N GLN A 26 13.67 6.66 -14.92
CA GLN A 26 13.78 5.27 -15.36
C GLN A 26 13.98 4.38 -14.12
N ILE A 27 13.10 3.41 -13.92
CA ILE A 27 13.14 2.49 -12.77
C ILE A 27 13.68 1.15 -13.25
N ASP A 28 14.77 0.69 -12.63
CA ASP A 28 15.34 -0.64 -12.88
C ASP A 28 15.05 -1.59 -11.71
N LEU A 29 14.95 -1.05 -10.49
CA LEU A 29 14.66 -1.80 -9.28
C LEU A 29 13.78 -0.99 -8.31
N ILE A 30 12.86 -1.68 -7.63
CA ILE A 30 12.08 -1.13 -6.51
C ILE A 30 12.60 -1.74 -5.22
N VAL A 31 12.91 -0.90 -4.23
CA VAL A 31 13.39 -1.31 -2.92
C VAL A 31 12.43 -0.83 -1.84
N TYR A 32 12.15 -1.65 -0.84
CA TYR A 32 11.22 -1.27 0.23
C TYR A 32 11.69 -1.65 1.62
N GLY A 33 11.49 -0.71 2.54
CA GLY A 33 11.68 -0.88 3.97
C GLY A 33 10.48 -1.50 4.65
N ARG A 34 10.63 -1.85 5.92
CA ARG A 34 9.56 -2.47 6.69
C ARG A 34 8.34 -1.55 6.80
N GLY A 35 7.17 -2.06 6.46
CA GLY A 35 5.92 -1.27 6.51
C GLY A 35 5.58 -0.54 5.22
N LEU A 36 6.49 -0.52 4.23
CA LEU A 36 6.32 0.22 2.99
C LEU A 36 5.96 -0.69 1.81
N GLU A 37 5.43 -1.88 2.08
CA GLU A 37 4.96 -2.83 1.08
C GLU A 37 3.84 -2.22 0.22
N LEU A 38 2.89 -1.50 0.83
CA LEU A 38 1.73 -0.94 0.14
C LEU A 38 2.12 -0.08 -1.07
N PRO A 39 2.91 1.02 -0.94
CA PRO A 39 3.32 1.81 -2.10
C PRO A 39 4.25 1.05 -3.05
N SER A 40 5.13 0.20 -2.54
CA SER A 40 6.12 -0.51 -3.35
C SER A 40 5.49 -1.52 -4.30
N PHE A 41 4.60 -2.37 -3.78
CA PHE A 41 3.84 -3.31 -4.61
C PHE A 41 2.80 -2.61 -5.48
N THR A 42 2.26 -1.46 -5.04
CA THR A 42 1.39 -0.64 -5.90
C THR A 42 2.16 -0.17 -7.15
N LEU A 43 3.37 0.35 -6.98
CA LEU A 43 4.23 0.76 -8.09
C LEU A 43 4.56 -0.41 -9.02
N ALA A 44 5.05 -1.53 -8.47
CA ALA A 44 5.41 -2.70 -9.25
C ALA A 44 4.22 -3.27 -10.05
N ARG A 45 3.05 -3.42 -9.40
CA ARG A 45 1.84 -3.96 -10.03
C ARG A 45 1.25 -2.98 -11.06
N ALA A 46 1.32 -1.68 -10.81
CA ALA A 46 0.85 -0.67 -11.75
C ALA A 46 1.76 -0.61 -12.99
N LEU A 47 3.08 -0.66 -12.83
CA LEU A 47 4.02 -0.74 -13.97
C LEU A 47 3.79 -2.00 -14.79
N SER A 48 3.61 -3.15 -14.14
CA SER A 48 3.35 -4.41 -14.84
C SER A 48 2.00 -4.37 -15.58
N SER A 49 0.93 -3.99 -14.91
CA SER A 49 -0.43 -4.14 -15.45
C SER A 49 -0.94 -2.97 -16.28
N LEU A 50 -0.39 -1.77 -16.12
CA LEU A 50 -0.76 -0.59 -16.92
C LEU A 50 0.29 -0.27 -17.98
N LYS A 51 1.58 -0.51 -17.69
CA LYS A 51 2.70 -0.15 -18.58
C LYS A 51 3.43 -1.33 -19.20
N ASN A 52 3.00 -2.57 -18.92
CA ASN A 52 3.65 -3.79 -19.38
C ASN A 52 5.16 -3.83 -19.04
N LYS A 53 5.54 -3.23 -17.90
CA LYS A 53 6.94 -3.18 -17.43
C LYS A 53 7.05 -3.97 -16.13
N ILE A 54 7.73 -5.11 -16.17
CA ILE A 54 7.97 -5.93 -14.98
C ILE A 54 9.26 -5.44 -14.32
N ILE A 55 9.17 -4.98 -13.08
CA ILE A 55 10.29 -4.49 -12.28
C ILE A 55 10.40 -5.33 -11.00
N SER A 56 11.60 -5.80 -10.70
CA SER A 56 11.89 -6.54 -9.47
C SER A 56 11.67 -5.65 -8.25
N THR A 57 11.13 -6.24 -7.19
CA THR A 57 10.86 -5.56 -5.92
C THR A 57 11.54 -6.32 -4.81
N LEU A 58 12.45 -5.69 -4.08
CA LEU A 58 13.26 -6.31 -3.01
C LEU A 58 13.07 -5.55 -1.69
N ASN A 59 13.13 -6.27 -0.56
CA ASN A 59 13.26 -5.57 0.72
C ASN A 59 14.66 -4.94 0.83
N ILE A 60 14.82 -3.94 1.71
CA ILE A 60 16.07 -3.20 1.87
C ILE A 60 17.26 -4.13 2.18
N TYR A 61 17.08 -5.14 3.02
CA TYR A 61 18.19 -6.01 3.43
C TYR A 61 18.62 -6.97 2.33
N ASP A 62 17.68 -7.54 1.57
CA ASP A 62 17.99 -8.33 0.37
C ASP A 62 18.68 -7.47 -0.67
N PHE A 63 18.23 -6.22 -0.85
CA PHE A 63 18.91 -5.28 -1.72
C PHE A 63 20.34 -5.01 -1.26
N LEU A 64 20.54 -4.58 -0.02
CA LEU A 64 21.85 -4.16 0.49
C LEU A 64 22.86 -5.29 0.60
N PHE A 65 22.44 -6.47 1.06
CA PHE A 65 23.38 -7.55 1.40
C PHE A 65 23.49 -8.65 0.34
N ILE A 66 22.48 -8.81 -0.52
CA ILE A 66 22.45 -9.91 -1.50
C ILE A 66 22.50 -9.39 -2.94
N TYR A 67 21.85 -8.27 -3.26
CA TYR A 67 21.71 -7.84 -4.65
C TYR A 67 22.74 -6.78 -5.05
N ASN A 68 22.72 -5.64 -4.37
CA ASN A 68 23.52 -4.44 -4.66
C ASN A 68 25.04 -4.73 -4.75
N PRO A 69 25.65 -5.59 -3.89
CA PRO A 69 27.08 -5.86 -3.98
C PRO A 69 27.51 -6.67 -5.22
N TYR A 70 26.58 -7.36 -5.88
CA TYR A 70 26.90 -8.34 -6.92
C TYR A 70 26.22 -8.06 -8.26
N VAL A 71 25.25 -7.14 -8.31
CA VAL A 71 24.50 -6.81 -9.52
C VAL A 71 24.59 -5.31 -9.79
N GLU A 72 24.95 -4.95 -11.02
CA GLU A 72 24.94 -3.56 -11.46
C GLU A 72 23.50 -3.04 -11.54
N VAL A 73 23.18 -2.07 -10.70
CA VAL A 73 21.88 -1.38 -10.69
C VAL A 73 22.11 0.08 -11.03
N SER A 74 21.41 0.58 -12.06
CA SER A 74 21.54 1.97 -12.48
C SER A 74 20.61 2.89 -11.69
N ASN A 75 19.31 2.56 -11.62
CA ASN A 75 18.31 3.43 -11.00
C ASN A 75 17.38 2.66 -10.05
N VAL A 76 17.38 3.09 -8.79
CA VAL A 76 16.55 2.53 -7.71
C VAL A 76 15.46 3.54 -7.33
N VAL A 77 14.23 3.05 -7.21
CA VAL A 77 13.17 3.76 -6.49
C VAL A 77 12.95 3.04 -5.17
N ALA A 78 13.06 3.77 -4.06
CA ALA A 78 12.97 3.19 -2.74
C ALA A 78 11.89 3.83 -1.88
N PHE A 79 11.31 3.03 -0.99
CA PHE A 79 10.34 3.48 0.01
C PHE A 79 10.80 3.02 1.40
N THR A 80 10.88 3.92 2.37
CA THR A 80 11.20 3.55 3.76
C THR A 80 10.52 4.50 4.75
N GLY A 81 10.20 4.02 5.95
CA GLY A 81 9.63 4.83 7.03
C GLY A 81 10.50 4.86 8.29
N ASP A 82 11.60 4.11 8.30
CA ASP A 82 12.55 4.05 9.40
C ASP A 82 13.82 4.84 9.04
N GLU A 83 14.31 5.63 10.00
CA GLU A 83 15.46 6.49 9.77
C GLU A 83 16.77 5.69 9.67
N ASN A 84 16.89 4.55 10.36
CA ASN A 84 18.07 3.71 10.26
C ASN A 84 18.11 2.98 8.91
N GLU A 85 16.98 2.42 8.48
CA GLU A 85 16.84 1.86 7.12
C GLU A 85 17.19 2.90 6.05
N LEU A 86 16.77 4.15 6.24
CA LEU A 86 17.13 5.25 5.34
C LEU A 86 18.64 5.49 5.30
N ARG A 87 19.33 5.52 6.45
CA ARG A 87 20.79 5.71 6.52
C ARG A 87 21.53 4.56 5.85
N GLU A 88 21.18 3.32 6.17
CA GLU A 88 21.80 2.13 5.60
C GLU A 88 21.59 2.07 4.08
N LEU A 89 20.38 2.36 3.62
CA LEU A 89 20.06 2.43 2.20
C LEU A 89 20.87 3.53 1.51
N LEU A 90 20.94 4.72 2.10
CA LEU A 90 21.68 5.84 1.55
C LEU A 90 23.17 5.50 1.43
N ASP A 91 23.79 4.98 2.49
CA ASP A 91 25.20 4.58 2.48
C ASP A 91 25.49 3.51 1.41
N GLY A 92 24.60 2.53 1.25
CA GLY A 92 24.73 1.49 0.23
C GLY A 92 24.64 2.03 -1.20
N LEU A 93 23.69 2.93 -1.46
CA LEU A 93 23.55 3.56 -2.79
C LEU A 93 24.74 4.47 -3.12
N GLU A 94 25.22 5.25 -2.15
CA GLU A 94 26.34 6.17 -2.35
C GLU A 94 27.66 5.45 -2.56
N SER A 95 27.92 4.39 -1.79
CA SER A 95 29.16 3.61 -1.88
C SER A 95 29.34 3.00 -3.27
N LEU A 96 28.25 2.59 -3.91
CA LEU A 96 28.26 1.98 -5.25
C LEU A 96 27.85 2.96 -6.36
N ARG A 97 27.66 4.24 -6.05
CA ARG A 97 27.26 5.30 -6.99
C ARG A 97 25.98 4.97 -7.77
N VAL A 98 25.04 4.29 -7.12
CA VAL A 98 23.72 3.96 -7.68
C VAL A 98 22.83 5.20 -7.62
N ARG A 99 22.07 5.47 -8.70
CA ARG A 99 21.10 6.57 -8.68
C ARG A 99 19.85 6.15 -7.93
N GLY A 100 19.33 7.04 -7.09
CA GLY A 100 18.23 6.73 -6.18
C GLY A 100 17.16 7.81 -6.12
N SER A 101 15.90 7.42 -6.08
CA SER A 101 14.81 8.27 -5.61
C SER A 101 14.15 7.60 -4.42
N ILE A 102 14.39 8.16 -3.23
CA ILE A 102 13.90 7.62 -1.96
C ILE A 102 12.69 8.43 -1.52
N TYR A 103 11.57 7.74 -1.28
CA TYR A 103 10.37 8.31 -0.67
C TYR A 103 10.34 7.88 0.79
N HIS A 104 10.57 8.82 1.70
CA HIS A 104 10.67 8.56 3.12
C HIS A 104 9.39 9.00 3.86
N CYS A 105 8.72 8.05 4.52
CA CYS A 105 7.54 8.31 5.34
C CYS A 105 7.91 8.73 6.76
N GLY A 106 8.41 9.96 6.87
CA GLY A 106 8.86 10.60 8.09
C GLY A 106 9.51 11.94 7.79
N VAL A 107 9.56 12.82 8.78
CA VAL A 107 10.41 14.02 8.70
C VAL A 107 11.81 13.60 9.07
N THR A 108 12.78 13.92 8.23
CA THR A 108 14.21 13.63 8.44
C THR A 108 15.05 14.77 7.88
N ASP A 109 16.16 15.04 8.56
CA ASP A 109 17.18 16.00 8.13
C ASP A 109 18.34 15.33 7.37
N ILE A 110 18.27 14.01 7.15
CA ILE A 110 19.27 13.27 6.38
C ILE A 110 19.32 13.80 4.96
N LYS A 111 20.55 14.09 4.50
CA LYS A 111 20.82 14.57 3.15
C LYS A 111 21.84 13.68 2.46
N PRO A 112 21.68 13.42 1.15
CA PRO A 112 22.67 12.70 0.38
C PRO A 112 23.95 13.54 0.25
N ARG A 113 25.11 12.87 0.27
CA ARG A 113 26.43 13.42 -0.03
C ARG A 113 26.59 13.74 -1.52
N TYR A 114 25.90 12.98 -2.38
CA TYR A 114 26.01 13.11 -3.84
C TYR A 114 24.67 13.41 -4.50
N ASN A 115 24.70 14.17 -5.59
CA ASN A 115 23.51 14.55 -6.37
C ASN A 115 22.88 13.41 -7.20
N LEU A 116 23.33 12.17 -6.99
CA LEU A 116 22.77 10.98 -7.65
C LEU A 116 21.51 10.46 -6.96
N ILE A 117 21.25 10.91 -5.73
CA ILE A 117 20.18 10.44 -4.89
C ILE A 117 19.29 11.62 -4.50
N SER A 118 17.98 11.44 -4.58
CA SER A 118 16.99 12.37 -4.03
C SER A 118 16.25 11.71 -2.88
N ILE A 119 16.00 12.47 -1.82
CA ILE A 119 15.18 12.05 -0.67
C ILE A 119 13.96 12.95 -0.61
N ASN A 120 12.78 12.36 -0.73
CA ASN A 120 11.49 13.02 -0.60
C ASN A 120 10.88 12.63 0.74
N SER A 121 11.06 13.48 1.74
CA SER A 121 10.49 13.31 3.08
C SER A 121 9.02 13.72 3.11
N LEU A 122 8.17 12.87 3.68
CA LEU A 122 6.72 13.00 3.68
C LEU A 122 6.17 12.87 5.10
N ASP A 123 5.06 13.55 5.38
CA ASP A 123 4.34 13.40 6.64
C ASP A 123 4.00 11.92 6.87
N LYS A 124 4.38 11.39 8.04
CA LYS A 124 4.21 9.97 8.38
C LYS A 124 2.75 9.51 8.32
N THR A 125 1.83 10.34 8.81
CA THR A 125 0.40 10.02 8.83
C THR A 125 -0.14 9.87 7.42
N PHE A 126 -0.74 8.70 7.11
CA PHE A 126 -1.36 8.43 5.81
C PHE A 126 -0.36 8.39 4.64
N CYS A 127 0.94 8.40 4.91
CA CYS A 127 2.00 8.47 3.90
C CYS A 127 1.89 7.37 2.85
N GLU A 128 1.80 6.12 3.30
CA GLU A 128 1.74 4.94 2.43
C GLU A 128 0.54 4.96 1.49
N ILE A 129 -0.61 5.38 2.00
CA ILE A 129 -1.86 5.53 1.23
C ILE A 129 -1.69 6.66 0.21
N ASN A 130 -1.20 7.83 0.64
CA ASN A 130 -0.99 8.99 -0.23
C ASN A 130 0.01 8.70 -1.35
N LEU A 131 1.12 8.03 -1.04
CA LEU A 131 2.09 7.57 -2.03
C LEU A 131 1.44 6.60 -3.03
N SER A 132 0.70 5.60 -2.55
CA SER A 132 0.05 4.61 -3.40
C SER A 132 -0.97 5.23 -4.35
N LEU A 133 -1.81 6.15 -3.86
CA LEU A 133 -2.77 6.88 -4.68
C LEU A 133 -2.05 7.78 -5.72
N SER A 134 -0.97 8.44 -5.30
CA SER A 134 -0.17 9.30 -6.18
C SER A 134 0.52 8.50 -7.28
N ILE A 135 1.04 7.30 -6.97
CA ILE A 135 1.61 6.35 -7.94
C ILE A 135 0.59 6.00 -9.02
N LEU A 136 -0.63 5.62 -8.61
CA LEU A 136 -1.68 5.24 -9.55
C LEU A 136 -2.12 6.43 -10.41
N LYS A 137 -2.18 7.63 -9.83
CA LYS A 137 -2.53 8.85 -10.57
C LYS A 137 -1.51 9.17 -11.65
N VAL A 138 -0.21 9.15 -11.31
CA VAL A 138 0.88 9.43 -12.24
C VAL A 138 0.92 8.38 -13.35
N LEU A 139 0.84 7.09 -13.02
CA LEU A 139 0.92 6.03 -14.02
C LEU A 139 -0.34 5.95 -14.89
N SER A 140 -1.51 6.35 -14.40
CA SER A 140 -2.75 6.35 -15.20
C SER A 140 -2.93 7.60 -16.06
N ASN A 141 -2.07 8.62 -15.93
CA ASN A 141 -2.24 9.93 -16.55
C ASN A 141 -2.28 9.91 -18.09
N ASN A 142 -1.64 8.92 -18.72
CA ASN A 142 -1.59 8.82 -20.18
C ASN A 142 -2.91 8.35 -20.80
N LYS A 143 -3.86 7.83 -19.99
CA LYS A 143 -5.21 7.40 -20.43
C LYS A 143 -5.19 6.45 -21.64
N ASN A 144 -4.16 5.61 -21.75
CA ASN A 144 -3.95 4.73 -22.91
C ASN A 144 -4.99 3.60 -22.97
N THR A 145 -5.58 3.23 -21.84
CA THR A 145 -6.56 2.15 -21.74
C THR A 145 -7.82 2.62 -20.99
N GLU A 146 -8.95 1.95 -21.23
CA GLU A 146 -10.19 2.20 -20.47
C GLU A 146 -10.02 1.92 -18.97
N ARG A 147 -9.12 1.01 -18.59
CA ARG A 147 -8.78 0.77 -17.19
C ARG A 147 -8.04 1.97 -16.58
N GLU A 148 -7.04 2.52 -17.27
CA GLU A 148 -6.33 3.73 -16.83
C GLU A 148 -7.28 4.92 -16.67
N LYS A 149 -8.21 5.12 -17.61
CA LYS A 149 -9.23 6.18 -17.52
C LYS A 149 -10.10 6.02 -16.28
N ARG A 150 -10.66 4.83 -16.04
CA ARG A 150 -11.50 4.56 -14.85
C ARG A 150 -10.76 4.80 -13.54
N ILE A 151 -9.51 4.33 -13.43
CA ILE A 151 -8.69 4.58 -12.23
C ILE A 151 -8.48 6.08 -12.05
N LEU A 152 -8.12 6.79 -13.11
CA LEU A 152 -7.84 8.23 -13.03
C LEU A 152 -9.09 9.05 -12.71
N ASP A 153 -10.24 8.71 -13.29
CA ASP A 153 -11.51 9.38 -13.01
C ASP A 153 -11.89 9.20 -11.53
N GLN A 154 -11.76 7.98 -11.00
CA GLN A 154 -11.96 7.68 -9.58
C GLN A 154 -10.97 8.44 -8.66
N LEU A 155 -9.73 8.66 -9.10
CA LEU A 155 -8.74 9.44 -8.33
C LEU A 155 -8.91 10.97 -8.48
N ASN A 156 -9.69 11.43 -9.45
CA ASN A 156 -9.97 12.85 -9.65
C ASN A 156 -11.25 13.28 -8.92
N ASP A 157 -12.21 12.38 -8.76
CA ASP A 157 -13.41 12.60 -7.98
C ASP A 157 -13.44 11.69 -6.74
N LEU A 158 -13.11 12.26 -5.58
CA LEU A 158 -13.17 11.60 -4.27
C LEU A 158 -14.37 12.08 -3.44
N SER A 159 -15.41 12.63 -4.08
CA SER A 159 -16.55 13.22 -3.39
C SER A 159 -17.30 12.22 -2.51
N ASP A 160 -17.39 10.97 -2.94
CA ASP A 160 -18.07 9.86 -2.26
C ASP A 160 -17.15 9.02 -1.36
N LEU A 161 -15.86 9.35 -1.25
CA LEU A 161 -14.87 8.52 -0.56
C LEU A 161 -15.22 8.27 0.91
N ASP A 162 -15.66 9.31 1.64
CA ASP A 162 -16.01 9.17 3.05
C ASP A 162 -17.24 8.27 3.22
N ASP A 163 -18.24 8.37 2.34
CA ASP A 163 -19.44 7.53 2.37
C ASP A 163 -19.10 6.08 2.00
N TYR A 164 -18.26 5.88 1.00
CA TYR A 164 -17.73 4.57 0.62
C TYR A 164 -17.04 3.89 1.82
N VAL A 165 -16.10 4.60 2.46
CA VAL A 165 -15.35 4.08 3.60
C VAL A 165 -16.28 3.76 4.78
N LYS A 166 -17.17 4.68 5.14
CA LYS A 166 -18.13 4.50 6.25
C LYS A 166 -19.07 3.32 6.02
N ASN A 167 -19.50 3.10 4.78
CA ASN A 167 -20.40 2.00 4.46
C ASN A 167 -19.67 0.65 4.47
N TYR A 168 -18.47 0.56 3.88
CA TYR A 168 -17.68 -0.66 3.92
C TYR A 168 -17.18 -0.99 5.33
N ALA A 169 -16.89 0.01 6.16
CA ALA A 169 -16.50 -0.18 7.55
C ALA A 169 -17.53 -0.99 8.36
N LYS A 170 -18.83 -0.86 8.06
CA LYS A 170 -19.91 -1.62 8.73
C LYS A 170 -19.88 -3.12 8.43
N VAL A 171 -19.22 -3.54 7.35
CA VAL A 171 -19.09 -4.95 6.96
C VAL A 171 -18.08 -5.68 7.85
N PHE A 172 -17.13 -4.94 8.43
CA PHE A 172 -16.07 -5.51 9.24
C PHE A 172 -16.43 -5.56 10.72
N ASN A 173 -16.02 -6.63 11.37
CA ASN A 173 -15.97 -6.74 12.82
C ASN A 173 -14.55 -6.39 13.30
N PRO A 174 -14.34 -5.32 14.10
CA PRO A 174 -13.01 -4.89 14.52
C PRO A 174 -12.30 -5.86 15.47
N ASP A 175 -13.04 -6.79 16.10
CA ASP A 175 -12.52 -7.75 17.08
C ASP A 175 -12.03 -9.05 16.42
N LEU A 176 -12.38 -9.27 15.15
CA LEU A 176 -12.01 -10.49 14.43
C LEU A 176 -10.73 -10.30 13.63
N PRO A 177 -9.84 -11.31 13.58
CA PRO A 177 -8.63 -11.24 12.78
C PRO A 177 -8.96 -11.15 11.29
N ILE A 178 -8.06 -10.55 10.53
CA ILE A 178 -8.18 -10.41 9.07
C ILE A 178 -7.26 -11.41 8.40
N LEU A 179 -7.75 -12.08 7.35
CA LEU A 179 -6.93 -12.86 6.44
C LEU A 179 -6.95 -12.21 5.08
N LEU A 180 -5.77 -11.81 4.59
CA LEU A 180 -5.60 -11.14 3.31
C LEU A 180 -5.34 -12.16 2.19
N SER A 181 -6.08 -12.01 1.10
CA SER A 181 -5.78 -12.69 -0.15
C SER A 181 -4.45 -12.20 -0.77
N PRO A 182 -3.89 -12.89 -1.79
CA PRO A 182 -2.66 -12.47 -2.44
C PRO A 182 -2.70 -11.06 -3.02
N VAL A 183 -3.85 -10.62 -3.54
CA VAL A 183 -4.01 -9.24 -4.03
C VAL A 183 -4.00 -8.25 -2.87
N MET A 184 -4.61 -8.58 -1.73
CA MET A 184 -4.67 -7.70 -0.57
C MET A 184 -3.39 -7.65 0.26
N LEU A 185 -2.47 -8.59 0.06
CA LEU A 185 -1.22 -8.72 0.81
C LEU A 185 -0.45 -7.40 1.04
N PRO A 186 -0.34 -6.46 0.08
CA PRO A 186 0.41 -5.22 0.29
C PRO A 186 -0.11 -4.36 1.46
N ALA A 187 -1.37 -4.53 1.88
CA ALA A 187 -1.92 -3.80 3.02
C ALA A 187 -1.47 -4.36 4.38
N LYS A 188 -0.90 -5.57 4.44
CA LYS A 188 -0.62 -6.32 5.68
C LYS A 188 0.09 -5.48 6.74
N SER A 189 1.26 -4.95 6.41
CA SER A 189 2.09 -4.24 7.38
C SER A 189 1.45 -2.93 7.86
N PHE A 190 0.74 -2.21 6.99
CA PHE A 190 -0.04 -1.04 7.39
C PHE A 190 -1.12 -1.42 8.40
N LEU A 191 -1.89 -2.48 8.13
CA LEU A 191 -2.92 -2.94 9.05
C LEU A 191 -2.36 -3.41 10.40
N GLU A 192 -1.23 -4.13 10.38
CA GLU A 192 -0.51 -4.53 11.60
C GLU A 192 -0.05 -3.31 12.40
N SER A 193 0.39 -2.23 11.73
CA SER A 193 0.77 -0.97 12.39
C SER A 193 -0.40 -0.29 13.12
N LEU A 194 -1.65 -0.58 12.71
CA LEU A 194 -2.87 -0.15 13.39
C LEU A 194 -3.27 -1.07 14.56
N GLY A 195 -2.45 -2.08 14.88
CA GLY A 195 -2.73 -3.08 15.91
C GLY A 195 -3.79 -4.09 15.51
N ILE A 196 -4.02 -4.31 14.21
CA ILE A 196 -4.95 -5.33 13.71
C ILE A 196 -4.20 -6.66 13.62
N ASN A 197 -4.83 -7.75 14.07
CA ASN A 197 -4.30 -9.09 13.89
C ASN A 197 -4.54 -9.55 12.45
N VAL A 198 -3.47 -9.58 11.65
CA VAL A 198 -3.53 -9.88 10.22
C VAL A 198 -2.73 -11.14 9.90
N SER A 199 -3.36 -12.03 9.15
CA SER A 199 -2.73 -13.16 8.49
C SER A 199 -2.88 -13.01 6.98
N SER A 200 -2.08 -13.74 6.22
CA SER A 200 -2.15 -13.78 4.77
C SER A 200 -2.43 -15.19 4.27
N TYR A 201 -2.83 -15.29 3.01
CA TYR A 201 -2.99 -16.56 2.30
C TYR A 201 -1.77 -17.48 2.38
N PHE A 202 -0.56 -16.91 2.54
CA PHE A 202 0.69 -17.65 2.57
C PHE A 202 1.12 -18.09 3.99
N ASP A 203 0.41 -17.61 5.02
CA ASP A 203 0.75 -17.95 6.40
C ASP A 203 0.23 -19.36 6.75
N THR A 204 1.05 -20.12 7.50
CA THR A 204 0.77 -21.53 7.82
C THR A 204 -0.38 -21.73 8.81
N LYS A 205 -0.75 -20.67 9.56
CA LYS A 205 -1.84 -20.69 10.54
C LYS A 205 -2.91 -19.68 10.16
N ILE A 206 -4.07 -20.20 9.80
CA ILE A 206 -5.30 -19.40 9.63
C ILE A 206 -6.00 -19.32 10.99
N LEU A 207 -6.19 -18.10 11.46
CA LEU A 207 -6.85 -17.82 12.74
C LEU A 207 -8.33 -18.20 12.68
N ASP A 208 -8.87 -18.77 13.76
CA ASP A 208 -10.29 -19.07 13.85
C ASP A 208 -11.11 -17.78 13.98
N GLY A 209 -12.30 -17.73 13.39
CA GLY A 209 -13.11 -16.51 13.34
C GLY A 209 -12.61 -15.44 12.35
N ALA A 210 -11.67 -15.77 11.45
CA ALA A 210 -11.08 -14.79 10.55
C ALA A 210 -12.04 -14.26 9.49
N GLN A 211 -11.88 -12.96 9.19
CA GLN A 211 -12.52 -12.26 8.09
C GLN A 211 -11.61 -12.31 6.88
N ILE A 212 -12.01 -13.04 5.86
CA ILE A 212 -11.21 -13.30 4.67
C ILE A 212 -11.52 -12.22 3.64
N VAL A 213 -10.53 -11.35 3.39
CA VAL A 213 -10.66 -10.16 2.54
C VAL A 213 -10.02 -10.41 1.19
N TYR A 214 -10.78 -10.20 0.11
CA TYR A 214 -10.36 -10.51 -1.26
C TYR A 214 -11.02 -9.59 -2.29
N THR A 215 -10.63 -9.77 -3.55
CA THR A 215 -11.13 -9.03 -4.72
C THR A 215 -11.78 -9.96 -5.72
N GLY A 216 -12.42 -9.41 -6.75
CA GLY A 216 -12.98 -10.22 -7.84
C GLY A 216 -11.95 -11.11 -8.56
N VAL A 217 -10.69 -10.68 -8.67
CA VAL A 217 -9.66 -11.41 -9.43
C VAL A 217 -9.11 -12.65 -8.71
N ASP A 218 -9.12 -12.66 -7.38
CA ASP A 218 -8.67 -13.80 -6.56
C ASP A 218 -9.81 -14.48 -5.79
N MET A 219 -11.05 -14.15 -6.14
CA MET A 219 -12.27 -14.73 -5.57
C MET A 219 -12.28 -16.26 -5.67
N TYR A 220 -11.89 -16.84 -6.80
CA TYR A 220 -12.01 -18.28 -7.00
C TYR A 220 -11.12 -19.09 -6.04
N ILE A 221 -9.84 -18.69 -5.94
CA ILE A 221 -8.87 -19.31 -5.05
C ILE A 221 -9.29 -19.08 -3.59
N THR A 222 -9.75 -17.88 -3.27
CA THR A 222 -10.18 -17.52 -1.91
C THR A 222 -11.43 -18.28 -1.49
N ARG A 223 -12.42 -18.43 -2.37
CA ARG A 223 -13.65 -19.21 -2.09
C ARG A 223 -13.36 -20.68 -1.87
N ARG A 224 -12.43 -21.27 -2.62
CA ARG A 224 -11.98 -22.66 -2.38
C ARG A 224 -11.40 -22.81 -0.97
N MET A 225 -10.58 -21.86 -0.53
CA MET A 225 -10.04 -21.83 0.82
C MET A 225 -11.14 -21.66 1.88
N ILE A 226 -12.05 -20.71 1.69
CA ILE A 226 -13.21 -20.50 2.58
C ILE A 226 -14.03 -21.79 2.74
N PHE A 227 -14.33 -22.47 1.63
CA PHE A 227 -15.08 -23.73 1.64
C PHE A 227 -14.34 -24.82 2.43
N SER A 228 -13.03 -24.95 2.22
CA SER A 228 -12.16 -25.90 2.95
C SER A 228 -12.09 -25.60 4.46
N LEU A 229 -12.12 -24.32 4.85
CA LEU A 229 -12.14 -23.93 6.27
C LEU A 229 -13.50 -24.23 6.90
N LYS A 230 -14.59 -23.90 6.22
CA LYS A 230 -15.95 -24.19 6.68
C LYS A 230 -16.20 -25.70 6.83
N SER A 231 -15.69 -26.53 5.92
CA SER A 231 -15.81 -27.99 6.02
C SER A 231 -15.03 -28.58 7.21
N LYS A 232 -13.98 -27.89 7.68
CA LYS A 232 -13.23 -28.21 8.91
C LYS A 232 -13.88 -27.64 10.19
N GLY A 233 -15.09 -27.08 10.09
CA GLY A 233 -15.81 -26.50 11.22
C GLY A 233 -15.33 -25.12 11.67
N LYS A 234 -14.45 -24.46 10.89
CA LYS A 234 -13.98 -23.10 11.20
C LYS A 234 -15.05 -22.07 10.84
N LYS A 235 -15.23 -21.07 11.71
CA LYS A 235 -16.09 -19.93 11.42
C LYS A 235 -15.27 -18.89 10.68
N VAL A 236 -15.65 -18.60 9.44
CA VAL A 236 -15.01 -17.58 8.61
C VAL A 236 -16.06 -16.73 7.93
N THR A 237 -15.82 -15.43 7.86
CA THR A 237 -16.63 -14.49 7.09
C THR A 237 -15.86 -14.07 5.86
N ASP A 238 -16.57 -13.87 4.75
CA ASP A 238 -15.98 -13.50 3.48
C ASP A 238 -16.31 -12.03 3.18
N VAL A 239 -15.28 -11.24 2.88
CA VAL A 239 -15.41 -9.80 2.60
C VAL A 239 -14.82 -9.52 1.23
N LEU A 240 -15.70 -9.19 0.28
CA LEU A 240 -15.31 -8.78 -1.07
C LEU A 240 -15.19 -7.26 -1.12
N ILE A 241 -14.02 -6.76 -1.53
CA ILE A 241 -13.85 -5.34 -1.90
C ILE A 241 -13.88 -5.27 -3.43
N ASP A 242 -15.01 -4.81 -3.96
CA ASP A 242 -15.26 -4.78 -5.40
C ASP A 242 -14.79 -3.46 -6.02
N VAL A 243 -13.47 -3.33 -6.16
CA VAL A 243 -12.80 -2.21 -6.84
C VAL A 243 -11.64 -2.74 -7.69
N ASP A 244 -11.00 -1.87 -8.46
CA ASP A 244 -9.80 -2.26 -9.22
C ASP A 244 -8.75 -2.91 -8.29
N PRO A 245 -8.14 -4.05 -8.67
CA PRO A 245 -7.15 -4.75 -7.84
C PRO A 245 -5.95 -3.89 -7.40
N LEU A 246 -5.64 -2.81 -8.11
CA LEU A 246 -4.60 -1.85 -7.72
C LEU A 246 -5.05 -0.91 -6.59
N LEU A 247 -6.35 -0.59 -6.53
CA LEU A 247 -6.95 0.27 -5.52
C LEU A 247 -7.37 -0.50 -4.28
N ALA A 248 -7.70 -1.78 -4.42
CA ALA A 248 -8.32 -2.57 -3.36
C ALA A 248 -7.50 -2.63 -2.04
N PRO A 249 -6.17 -2.86 -2.06
CA PRO A 249 -5.36 -2.84 -0.83
C PRO A 249 -5.32 -1.44 -0.19
N ILE A 250 -5.30 -0.38 -1.01
CA ILE A 250 -5.31 1.01 -0.55
C ILE A 250 -6.63 1.34 0.13
N TYR A 251 -7.74 0.90 -0.46
CA TYR A 251 -9.08 1.10 0.06
C TYR A 251 -9.29 0.34 1.37
N LEU A 252 -8.80 -0.92 1.44
CA LEU A 252 -8.77 -1.67 2.69
C LEU A 252 -8.03 -0.92 3.80
N SER A 253 -6.84 -0.39 3.50
CA SER A 253 -6.06 0.43 4.44
C SER A 253 -6.86 1.64 4.93
N MET A 254 -7.53 2.38 4.03
CA MET A 254 -8.39 3.50 4.42
C MET A 254 -9.56 3.09 5.32
N ILE A 255 -10.24 1.99 4.98
CA ILE A 255 -11.38 1.46 5.76
C ILE A 255 -10.93 1.06 7.17
N MET A 256 -9.82 0.33 7.28
CA MET A 256 -9.29 -0.11 8.56
C MET A 256 -8.76 1.04 9.41
N PHE A 257 -8.14 2.04 8.78
CA PHE A 257 -7.74 3.26 9.48
C PHE A 257 -8.95 3.99 10.07
N TYR A 258 -10.03 4.15 9.29
CA TYR A 258 -11.28 4.74 9.77
C TYR A 258 -11.85 3.96 10.96
N LEU A 259 -11.92 2.62 10.85
CA LEU A 259 -12.44 1.77 11.92
C LEU A 259 -11.64 1.84 13.22
N LYS A 260 -10.32 2.00 13.16
CA LYS A 260 -9.46 2.09 14.35
C LYS A 260 -9.42 3.48 14.97
N LYS A 261 -9.84 4.52 14.25
CA LYS A 261 -9.90 5.90 14.74
C LYS A 261 -11.30 6.35 15.17
N LYS A 262 -12.32 5.57 14.86
CA LYS A 262 -13.68 5.71 15.38
C LYS A 262 -13.74 5.28 16.85
#